data_AF-A0A3M7FG19-F1
#
_entry.id   AF-A0A3M7FG19-F1
#
_cell.length_a   1.000
_cell.length_b   1.000
_cell.length_c   1.000
_cell.angle_alpha   90.00
_cell.angle_beta   90.00
_cell.angle_gamma   90.00
#
_symmetry.space_group_name_H-M   'P 1'
#
loop_
_entity.id
_entity.type
_entity.pdbx_description
1 polymer ?
#
loop_
_entity_poly.entity_id
_entity_poly.type
_entity_poly.pdbx_seq_one_letter_code
_entity_poly.pdbx_strand_id
1 'polypeptide(L)'
;MNNLSLLLTVTSVALAQLSNISAQDGTAFALKYGYPLLAFERLAQPVIQSDGVNTISHKREPPNADFRDVVRPNVDTLYSTAIYDLSHNDVVVNVPVVPDDQYALFSFYDPYGNNFASIRAESGTSNGLYRINLRKNNENPGIGTNDKGNYRGFILSPTTYGTLLVRWLLNSTNLEDIHGYQDSTYLRNLTNSSAGKVSPYLVDLLETSNSVSPAENVLDLVAAFAAIDEPFVTADSGTVRSNLAAAGISQGSWTRLNEVDLVQANKSARSSAVRAAVDETLVLNNGWSQPNPDLMGFYGTNYAFRMAVASEGYLAFRQEFALYPSWVNGSGVALAGDTFNLGPDESLLYTFSGKPPLNAEGFWSITGYEGDYLIPNPQSTCALGDRSNITYPDGSRIYSSGARSRSRSNNSMSNEQFQILIQPADVVPPANWTSNWLPGPVGGGDMSALLRWYSAQRSLVNGSYAYPVVTRQFAFRNQNSTGTSGNGTVITTGANSTSTCTGSANTRCPYATATSPVPYTGLAAQSYAPLLSSTALIAALVIYTAL
;
A
#
# COMPACT_ATOMS: atom_id res chain seq x y z
N MET A 1 -37.56 34.31 4.79
CA MET A 1 -36.53 33.63 3.97
C MET A 1 -35.97 34.65 2.99
N ASN A 2 -34.68 34.54 2.64
CA ASN A 2 -33.98 35.29 1.57
C ASN A 2 -33.39 36.66 1.92
N ASN A 3 -32.19 36.66 2.51
CA ASN A 3 -31.15 37.70 2.31
C ASN A 3 -29.75 37.20 2.74
N LEU A 4 -29.66 36.15 3.57
CA LEU A 4 -28.39 35.53 3.95
C LEU A 4 -27.78 34.65 2.84
N SER A 5 -28.60 33.99 2.02
CA SER A 5 -28.13 33.08 0.96
C SER A 5 -27.46 33.81 -0.21
N LEU A 6 -27.84 35.07 -0.47
CA LEU A 6 -27.24 35.88 -1.55
C LEU A 6 -25.87 36.46 -1.16
N LEU A 7 -25.61 36.65 0.15
CA LEU A 7 -24.31 37.14 0.63
C LEU A 7 -23.20 36.07 0.62
N LEU A 8 -23.58 34.79 0.71
CA LEU A 8 -22.65 33.65 0.68
C LEU A 8 -22.25 33.21 -0.73
N THR A 9 -23.14 33.39 -1.73
CA THR A 9 -22.82 33.17 -3.15
C THR A 9 -21.90 34.25 -3.71
N VAL A 10 -22.06 35.51 -3.27
CA VAL A 10 -21.22 36.62 -3.74
C VAL A 10 -19.80 36.56 -3.15
N THR A 11 -19.63 36.08 -1.91
CA THR A 11 -18.31 36.00 -1.27
C THR A 11 -17.42 34.90 -1.86
N SER A 12 -17.98 33.77 -2.29
CA SER A 12 -17.23 32.66 -2.89
C SER A 12 -16.79 32.97 -4.33
N VAL A 13 -17.64 33.60 -5.15
CA VAL A 13 -17.28 34.07 -6.50
C VAL A 13 -16.29 35.25 -6.46
N ALA A 14 -16.44 36.16 -5.49
CA ALA A 14 -15.52 37.30 -5.33
C ALA A 14 -14.10 36.87 -4.90
N LEU A 15 -13.96 35.82 -4.09
CA LEU A 15 -12.65 35.28 -3.70
C LEU A 15 -11.90 34.64 -4.88
N ALA A 16 -12.61 33.97 -5.79
CA ALA A 16 -12.01 33.44 -7.02
C ALA A 16 -11.49 34.58 -7.94
N GLN A 17 -12.28 35.66 -8.11
CA GLN A 17 -11.90 36.84 -8.90
C GLN A 17 -10.69 37.61 -8.31
N LEU A 18 -10.43 37.51 -7.01
CA LEU A 18 -9.27 38.12 -6.35
C LEU A 18 -7.96 37.32 -6.52
N SER A 19 -8.04 36.05 -6.95
CA SER A 19 -6.89 35.12 -6.94
C SER A 19 -6.27 34.82 -8.31
N ASN A 20 -6.85 35.31 -9.42
CA ASN A 20 -6.42 35.05 -10.81
C ASN A 20 -6.30 33.55 -11.18
N ILE A 21 -6.91 32.63 -10.42
CA ILE A 21 -6.90 31.19 -10.72
C ILE A 21 -7.94 30.91 -11.82
N SER A 22 -7.51 30.32 -12.94
CA SER A 22 -8.42 29.93 -14.00
C SER A 22 -9.30 28.75 -13.56
N ALA A 23 -10.51 28.62 -14.12
CA ALA A 23 -11.38 27.48 -13.83
C ALA A 23 -10.71 26.12 -14.17
N GLN A 24 -9.90 26.11 -15.23
CA GLN A 24 -9.13 24.95 -15.66
C GLN A 24 -8.07 24.54 -14.61
N ASP A 25 -7.30 25.50 -14.10
CA ASP A 25 -6.25 25.25 -13.10
C ASP A 25 -6.85 24.90 -11.75
N GLY A 26 -7.93 25.58 -11.35
CA GLY A 26 -8.70 25.25 -10.15
C GLY A 26 -9.21 23.82 -10.21
N THR A 27 -9.78 23.39 -11.35
CA THR A 27 -10.25 22.01 -11.53
C THR A 27 -9.11 21.00 -11.48
N ALA A 28 -7.97 21.27 -12.13
CA ALA A 28 -6.79 20.40 -12.05
C ALA A 28 -6.26 20.29 -10.61
N PHE A 29 -6.28 21.39 -9.86
CA PHE A 29 -5.94 21.38 -8.43
C PHE A 29 -6.93 20.54 -7.63
N ALA A 30 -8.24 20.74 -7.80
CA ALA A 30 -9.28 20.01 -7.06
C ALA A 30 -9.18 18.50 -7.30
N LEU A 31 -8.95 18.06 -8.54
CA LEU A 31 -8.68 16.67 -8.88
C LEU A 31 -7.45 16.14 -8.15
N LYS A 32 -6.31 16.84 -8.26
CA LYS A 32 -5.07 16.47 -7.57
C LYS A 32 -5.25 16.37 -6.05
N TYR A 33 -5.95 17.33 -5.46
CA TYR A 33 -6.22 17.38 -4.02
C TYR A 33 -7.11 16.20 -3.58
N GLY A 34 -8.10 15.86 -4.40
CA GLY A 34 -9.20 14.94 -4.11
C GLY A 34 -9.01 13.48 -4.48
N TYR A 35 -8.10 13.13 -5.39
CA TYR A 35 -7.89 11.74 -5.80
C TYR A 35 -7.75 10.73 -4.66
N PRO A 36 -7.09 11.05 -3.52
CA PRO A 36 -7.09 10.17 -2.36
C PRO A 36 -8.48 9.79 -1.82
N LEU A 37 -9.49 10.64 -1.96
CA LEU A 37 -10.87 10.35 -1.53
C LEU A 37 -11.51 9.23 -2.37
N LEU A 38 -11.12 9.07 -3.63
CA LEU A 38 -11.56 7.94 -4.45
C LEU A 38 -10.97 6.62 -3.95
N ALA A 39 -9.72 6.64 -3.45
CA ALA A 39 -9.13 5.47 -2.80
C ALA A 39 -9.80 5.17 -1.45
N PHE A 40 -10.11 6.22 -0.68
CA PHE A 40 -10.88 6.10 0.56
C PHE A 40 -12.26 5.49 0.33
N GLU A 41 -13.04 6.02 -0.63
CA GLU A 41 -14.38 5.51 -0.97
C GLU A 41 -14.33 4.01 -1.32
N ARG A 42 -13.38 3.60 -2.17
CA ARG A 42 -13.19 2.20 -2.58
C ARG A 42 -12.84 1.28 -1.41
N LEU A 43 -12.07 1.76 -0.45
CA LEU A 43 -11.76 1.03 0.77
C LEU A 43 -12.97 0.99 1.72
N ALA A 44 -13.64 2.13 1.88
CA ALA A 44 -14.63 2.34 2.91
C ALA A 44 -15.97 1.68 2.59
N GLN A 45 -16.46 1.78 1.35
CA GLN A 45 -17.77 1.24 0.98
C GLN A 45 -17.92 -0.26 1.30
N PRO A 46 -17.00 -1.17 0.90
CA PRO A 46 -17.14 -2.59 1.23
C PRO A 46 -17.09 -2.88 2.73
N VAL A 47 -16.25 -2.15 3.48
CA VAL A 47 -16.13 -2.32 4.94
C VAL A 47 -17.41 -1.84 5.64
N ILE A 48 -17.95 -0.68 5.25
CA ILE A 48 -19.19 -0.14 5.80
C ILE A 48 -20.37 -1.06 5.47
N GLN A 49 -20.46 -1.59 4.25
CA GLN A 49 -21.52 -2.51 3.85
C GLN A 49 -21.48 -3.83 4.62
N SER A 50 -20.27 -4.33 4.92
CA SER A 50 -20.06 -5.58 5.64
C SER A 50 -20.29 -5.44 7.15
N ASP A 51 -19.67 -4.44 7.77
CA ASP A 51 -19.50 -4.35 9.23
C ASP A 51 -20.11 -3.07 9.84
N GLY A 52 -20.44 -2.07 9.01
CA GLY A 52 -20.84 -0.74 9.43
C GLY A 52 -19.67 0.18 9.80
N VAL A 53 -19.98 1.46 10.02
CA VAL A 53 -19.00 2.42 10.59
C VAL A 53 -18.78 2.14 12.08
N ASN A 54 -17.60 2.49 12.59
CA ASN A 54 -17.20 2.31 13.99
C ASN A 54 -17.20 0.85 14.48
N THR A 55 -17.12 -0.10 13.54
CA THR A 55 -16.92 -1.53 13.78
C THR A 55 -15.59 -1.95 13.14
N ILE A 56 -14.85 -2.84 13.79
CA ILE A 56 -13.61 -3.38 13.24
C ILE A 56 -13.87 -4.70 12.52
N SER A 57 -13.35 -4.79 11.30
CA SER A 57 -13.36 -5.98 10.45
C SER A 57 -12.00 -6.67 10.52
N HIS A 58 -11.99 -7.97 10.78
CA HIS A 58 -10.76 -8.76 10.91
C HIS A 58 -10.59 -9.70 9.73
N LYS A 59 -9.47 -9.58 9.01
CA LYS A 59 -9.04 -10.66 8.11
C LYS A 59 -8.49 -11.78 8.98
N ARG A 60 -9.07 -12.97 8.85
CA ARG A 60 -8.67 -14.16 9.62
C ARG A 60 -7.69 -15.05 8.88
N GLU A 61 -7.64 -14.93 7.55
CA GLU A 61 -6.73 -15.71 6.70
C GLU A 61 -5.62 -14.82 6.12
N PRO A 62 -4.38 -15.33 6.03
CA PRO A 62 -3.30 -14.64 5.34
C PRO A 62 -3.64 -14.35 3.87
N PRO A 63 -3.15 -13.24 3.29
CA PRO A 63 -3.29 -13.01 1.86
C PRO A 63 -2.49 -14.08 1.09
N ASN A 64 -3.10 -14.62 0.04
CA ASN A 64 -2.49 -15.57 -0.88
C ASN A 64 -2.43 -14.98 -2.30
N ALA A 65 -1.95 -15.76 -3.27
CA ALA A 65 -1.83 -15.31 -4.66
C ALA A 65 -3.17 -14.93 -5.33
N ASP A 66 -4.31 -15.34 -4.77
CA ASP A 66 -5.66 -14.99 -5.24
C ASP A 66 -6.26 -13.77 -4.50
N PHE A 67 -5.56 -13.23 -3.50
CA PHE A 67 -6.04 -12.10 -2.71
C PHE A 67 -6.03 -10.81 -3.55
N ARG A 68 -7.19 -10.15 -3.66
CA ARG A 68 -7.39 -8.95 -4.49
C ARG A 68 -7.95 -7.73 -3.73
N ASP A 69 -8.14 -7.84 -2.41
CA ASP A 69 -8.76 -6.75 -1.62
C ASP A 69 -7.89 -5.49 -1.55
N VAL A 70 -6.56 -5.63 -1.71
CA VAL A 70 -5.63 -4.50 -1.83
C VAL A 70 -4.64 -4.73 -2.97
N VAL A 71 -4.15 -3.62 -3.52
CA VAL A 71 -3.00 -3.60 -4.43
C VAL A 71 -1.74 -3.89 -3.63
N ARG A 72 -0.84 -4.71 -4.19
CA ARG A 72 0.43 -5.16 -3.60
C ARG A 72 0.29 -5.68 -2.17
N PRO A 73 -0.49 -6.77 -1.95
CA PRO A 73 -0.76 -7.30 -0.61
C PRO A 73 0.51 -7.57 0.19
N ASN A 74 0.50 -7.22 1.48
CA ASN A 74 1.59 -7.57 2.38
C ASN A 74 1.35 -8.96 2.99
N VAL A 75 2.15 -9.94 2.59
CA VAL A 75 2.12 -11.29 3.17
C VAL A 75 2.78 -11.39 4.54
N ASP A 76 3.44 -10.32 4.99
CA ASP A 76 4.08 -10.28 6.31
C ASP A 76 3.10 -10.05 7.46
N THR A 77 1.89 -9.55 7.15
CA THR A 77 0.96 -9.09 8.18
C THR A 77 -0.47 -9.51 7.90
N LEU A 78 -1.19 -9.91 8.95
CA LEU A 78 -2.64 -9.99 8.93
C LEU A 78 -3.25 -8.61 9.20
N TYR A 79 -4.45 -8.35 8.68
CA TYR A 79 -5.07 -7.04 8.72
C TYR A 79 -6.31 -6.99 9.61
N SER A 80 -6.53 -5.85 10.27
CA SER A 80 -7.83 -5.48 10.82
C SER A 80 -8.12 -4.03 10.48
N THR A 81 -9.31 -3.76 9.97
CA THR A 81 -9.64 -2.47 9.39
C THR A 81 -10.95 -1.98 9.98
N ALA A 82 -11.03 -0.70 10.32
CA ALA A 82 -12.28 -0.04 10.66
C ALA A 82 -12.36 1.29 9.93
N ILE A 83 -13.56 1.62 9.43
CA ILE A 83 -13.87 2.99 9.01
C ILE A 83 -14.55 3.67 10.18
N TYR A 84 -13.96 4.75 10.67
CA TYR A 84 -14.51 5.48 11.80
C TYR A 84 -15.23 6.76 11.35
N ASP A 85 -16.33 7.05 12.03
CA ASP A 85 -17.21 8.20 11.81
C ASP A 85 -17.40 8.94 13.15
N LEU A 86 -16.89 10.17 13.22
CA LEU A 86 -16.95 11.05 14.39
C LEU A 86 -18.05 12.13 14.27
N SER A 87 -18.88 12.09 13.23
CA SER A 87 -19.90 13.11 12.94
C SER A 87 -20.89 13.34 14.10
N HIS A 88 -21.16 12.28 14.88
CA HIS A 88 -22.14 12.30 15.96
C HIS A 88 -21.60 11.76 17.29
N ASN A 89 -20.56 10.91 17.26
CA ASN A 89 -20.05 10.25 18.45
C ASN A 89 -18.52 10.21 18.41
N ASP A 90 -17.91 10.37 19.57
CA ASP A 90 -16.52 9.95 19.71
C ASP A 90 -16.47 8.43 19.74
N VAL A 91 -15.34 7.87 19.33
CA VAL A 91 -15.16 6.43 19.21
C VAL A 91 -14.10 5.99 20.20
N VAL A 92 -14.28 4.82 20.82
CA VAL A 92 -13.27 4.21 21.68
C VAL A 92 -12.71 3.01 20.95
N VAL A 93 -11.38 2.91 20.89
CA VAL A 93 -10.65 1.73 20.42
C VAL A 93 -9.95 1.06 21.58
N ASN A 94 -10.03 -0.27 21.66
CA ASN A 94 -9.23 -1.06 22.59
C ASN A 94 -7.97 -1.58 21.90
N VAL A 95 -6.80 -1.21 22.41
CA VAL A 95 -5.51 -1.82 22.04
C VAL A 95 -5.27 -2.97 23.03
N PRO A 96 -5.25 -4.24 22.59
CA PRO A 96 -5.10 -5.36 23.51
C PRO A 96 -3.68 -5.43 24.08
N VAL A 97 -3.51 -6.26 25.11
CA VAL A 97 -2.16 -6.65 25.56
C VAL A 97 -1.57 -7.57 24.51
N VAL A 98 -0.43 -7.16 23.94
CA VAL A 98 0.31 -7.90 22.92
C VAL A 98 1.74 -8.07 23.43
N PRO A 99 2.33 -9.29 23.36
CA PRO A 99 3.73 -9.51 23.72
C PRO A 99 4.67 -8.57 22.94
N ASP A 100 5.74 -8.09 23.58
CA ASP A 100 6.65 -7.10 22.98
C ASP A 100 7.24 -7.53 21.62
N ASP A 101 7.40 -8.85 21.43
CA ASP A 101 7.96 -9.49 20.25
C ASP A 101 6.91 -9.78 19.15
N GLN A 102 5.62 -9.58 19.43
CA GLN A 102 4.56 -9.58 18.43
C GLN A 102 4.37 -8.14 17.95
N TYR A 103 4.93 -7.84 16.78
CA TYR A 103 4.69 -6.54 16.16
C TYR A 103 3.19 -6.41 15.81
N ALA A 104 2.56 -5.37 16.34
CA ALA A 104 1.23 -4.93 15.94
C ALA A 104 1.20 -3.39 15.92
N LEU A 105 0.72 -2.83 14.82
CA LEU A 105 0.69 -1.38 14.63
C LEU A 105 -0.73 -0.92 14.29
N PHE A 106 -1.29 -0.06 15.14
CA PHE A 106 -2.60 0.58 14.98
C PHE A 106 -2.40 1.94 14.35
N SER A 107 -2.66 2.07 13.07
CA SER A 107 -2.43 3.31 12.32
C SER A 107 -3.74 3.97 11.94
N PHE A 108 -3.82 5.26 12.22
CA PHE A 108 -4.99 6.10 11.97
C PHE A 108 -4.70 7.04 10.80
N TYR A 109 -5.67 7.13 9.90
CA TYR A 109 -5.57 7.87 8.66
C TYR A 109 -6.79 8.76 8.44
N ASP A 110 -6.54 9.96 7.93
CA ASP A 110 -7.62 10.77 7.36
C ASP A 110 -8.04 10.20 5.98
N PRO A 111 -9.20 10.62 5.42
CA PRO A 111 -9.65 10.18 4.10
C PRO A 111 -8.65 10.52 2.98
N TYR A 112 -7.80 11.53 3.19
CA TYR A 112 -6.77 11.92 2.24
C TYR A 112 -5.49 11.07 2.32
N GLY A 113 -5.43 10.10 3.23
CA GLY A 113 -4.34 9.13 3.36
C GLY A 113 -3.18 9.58 4.24
N ASN A 114 -3.31 10.68 5.02
CA ASN A 114 -2.28 11.07 5.98
C ASN A 114 -2.32 10.14 7.20
N ASN A 115 -1.21 9.45 7.49
CA ASN A 115 -1.03 8.68 8.71
C ASN A 115 -0.71 9.62 9.90
N PHE A 116 -1.74 10.26 10.45
CA PHE A 116 -1.57 11.31 11.45
C PHE A 116 -1.28 10.77 12.86
N ALA A 117 -1.61 9.51 13.15
CA ALA A 117 -1.32 8.86 14.42
C ALA A 117 -1.06 7.36 14.21
N SER A 118 -0.17 6.78 15.02
CA SER A 118 0.12 5.35 15.02
C SER A 118 0.53 4.88 16.41
N ILE A 119 -0.12 3.83 16.92
CA ILE A 119 0.22 3.19 18.20
C ILE A 119 0.82 1.83 17.89
N ARG A 120 2.08 1.62 18.27
CA ARG A 120 2.66 0.28 18.32
C ARG A 120 2.16 -0.40 19.60
N ALA A 121 1.50 -1.54 19.48
CA ALA A 121 1.06 -2.31 20.63
C ALA A 121 2.27 -2.92 21.34
N GLU A 122 2.37 -2.65 22.63
CA GLU A 122 3.46 -3.05 23.51
C GLU A 122 2.87 -3.30 24.91
N SER A 123 3.27 -4.40 25.52
CA SER A 123 2.72 -4.82 26.80
C SER A 123 3.11 -3.83 27.89
N GLY A 124 2.11 -3.32 28.63
CA GLY A 124 2.30 -2.38 29.72
C GLY A 124 2.51 -0.92 29.30
N THR A 125 2.93 -0.63 28.06
CA THR A 125 3.25 0.74 27.58
C THR A 125 2.25 1.33 26.57
N SER A 126 1.48 0.51 25.84
CA SER A 126 0.43 1.03 24.95
C SER A 126 -0.91 0.27 24.93
N ASN A 127 -1.05 -0.85 25.63
CA ASN A 127 -2.35 -1.54 25.78
C ASN A 127 -3.40 -0.69 26.55
N GLY A 128 -4.66 -0.71 26.14
CA GLY A 128 -5.76 -0.05 26.84
C GLY A 128 -6.71 0.70 25.90
N LEU A 129 -7.63 1.46 26.50
CA LEU A 129 -8.64 2.20 25.76
C LEU A 129 -8.12 3.56 25.29
N TYR A 130 -8.24 3.85 24.01
CA TYR A 130 -7.99 5.17 23.46
C TYR A 130 -9.30 5.77 22.95
N ARG A 131 -9.50 7.06 23.20
CA ARG A 131 -10.64 7.81 22.65
C ARG A 131 -10.22 8.52 21.38
N ILE A 132 -10.89 8.21 20.27
CA ILE A 132 -10.79 8.91 18.99
C ILE A 132 -11.82 10.04 19.01
N ASN A 133 -11.35 11.27 18.81
CA ASN A 133 -12.20 12.44 18.75
C ASN A 133 -11.63 13.45 17.76
N LEU A 134 -12.48 14.33 17.23
CA LEU A 134 -12.04 15.41 16.35
C LEU A 134 -11.10 16.36 17.13
N ARG A 135 -10.00 16.77 16.50
CA ARG A 135 -9.09 17.79 17.05
C ARG A 135 -9.83 19.12 17.19
N LYS A 136 -9.44 19.92 18.18
CA LYS A 136 -9.87 21.34 18.22
C LYS A 136 -9.01 22.18 17.27
N ASN A 137 -9.50 23.36 16.87
CA ASN A 137 -8.83 24.23 15.89
C ASN A 137 -7.38 24.62 16.22
N ASN A 138 -6.96 24.51 17.49
CA ASN A 138 -5.60 24.84 17.95
C ASN A 138 -4.78 23.61 18.39
N GLU A 139 -5.29 22.39 18.16
CA GLU A 139 -4.60 21.15 18.50
C GLU A 139 -3.98 20.52 17.25
N ASN A 140 -2.75 20.02 17.38
CA ASN A 140 -2.16 19.21 16.34
C ASN A 140 -2.84 17.83 16.32
N PRO A 141 -3.10 17.26 15.13
CA PRO A 141 -3.58 15.90 15.04
C PRO A 141 -2.50 14.93 15.51
N GLY A 142 -2.90 13.80 16.08
CA GLY A 142 -1.95 12.82 16.59
C GLY A 142 -2.41 12.17 17.89
N ILE A 143 -1.44 11.58 18.60
CA ILE A 143 -1.67 10.98 19.91
C ILE A 143 -1.56 12.06 20.99
N GLY A 144 -2.64 12.27 21.73
CA GLY A 144 -2.68 13.14 22.90
C GLY A 144 -2.56 12.36 24.19
N THR A 145 -1.66 12.77 25.08
CA THR A 145 -1.56 12.27 26.45
C THR A 145 -2.23 13.27 27.39
N ASN A 146 -3.53 13.16 27.62
CA ASN A 146 -4.18 13.95 28.67
C ASN A 146 -4.79 13.01 29.70
N ASP A 147 -4.43 13.22 30.96
CA ASP A 147 -4.52 12.23 32.05
C ASP A 147 -5.89 12.29 32.77
N LYS A 148 -6.97 12.47 32.01
CA LYS A 148 -8.30 12.71 32.58
C LYS A 148 -9.32 11.70 32.06
N GLY A 149 -9.33 10.51 32.66
CA GLY A 149 -10.42 9.54 32.53
C GLY A 149 -9.96 8.07 32.53
N ASN A 150 -10.87 7.19 32.12
CA ASN A 150 -10.62 5.74 31.97
C ASN A 150 -9.87 5.38 30.67
N TYR A 151 -9.21 6.35 30.03
CA TYR A 151 -8.54 6.19 28.74
C TYR A 151 -7.03 6.32 28.91
N ARG A 152 -6.29 5.49 28.18
CA ARG A 152 -4.84 5.56 28.09
C ARG A 152 -4.34 6.79 27.33
N GLY A 153 -5.13 7.28 26.39
CA GLY A 153 -4.82 8.47 25.60
C GLY A 153 -5.92 8.80 24.62
N PHE A 154 -5.67 9.84 23.82
CA PHE A 154 -6.58 10.31 22.79
C PHE A 154 -5.94 10.20 21.41
N ILE A 155 -6.76 9.95 20.40
CA ILE A 155 -6.41 10.06 18.99
C ILE A 155 -7.15 11.28 18.45
N LEU A 156 -6.44 12.39 18.32
CA LEU A 156 -6.97 13.65 17.82
C LEU A 156 -7.01 13.60 16.30
N SER A 157 -8.18 13.26 15.74
CA SER A 157 -8.39 13.16 14.30
C SER A 157 -8.41 14.54 13.65
N PRO A 158 -7.71 14.77 12.52
CA PRO A 158 -7.78 16.03 11.78
C PRO A 158 -9.11 16.22 11.05
N THR A 159 -9.83 15.14 10.78
CA THR A 159 -11.06 15.06 9.99
C THR A 159 -12.15 14.31 10.74
N THR A 160 -13.39 14.53 10.34
CA THR A 160 -14.60 13.91 10.93
C THR A 160 -14.65 12.40 10.67
N TYR A 161 -14.13 11.95 9.54
CA TYR A 161 -14.07 10.54 9.16
C TYR A 161 -12.63 10.06 9.06
N GLY A 162 -12.41 8.76 9.02
CA GLY A 162 -11.10 8.21 8.68
C GLY A 162 -11.04 6.69 8.77
N THR A 163 -9.83 6.16 8.69
CA THR A 163 -9.55 4.72 8.71
C THR A 163 -8.63 4.37 9.88
N LEU A 164 -8.97 3.32 10.61
CA LEU A 164 -8.03 2.57 11.43
C LEU A 164 -7.59 1.33 10.63
N LEU A 165 -6.29 1.18 10.46
CA LEU A 165 -5.67 -0.02 9.91
C LEU A 165 -4.69 -0.60 10.92
N VAL A 166 -4.96 -1.84 11.35
CA VAL A 166 -4.09 -2.61 12.22
C VAL A 166 -3.35 -3.66 11.39
N ARG A 167 -2.03 -3.68 11.50
CA ARG A 167 -1.18 -4.72 10.89
C ARG A 167 -0.54 -5.58 11.97
N TRP A 168 -0.85 -6.87 11.95
CA TRP A 168 -0.36 -7.89 12.89
C TRP A 168 0.73 -8.71 12.21
N LEU A 169 1.97 -8.70 12.70
CA LEU A 169 3.05 -9.49 12.10
C LEU A 169 2.72 -10.98 12.13
N LEU A 170 2.72 -11.60 10.96
CA LEU A 170 2.42 -13.01 10.74
C LEU A 170 3.72 -13.81 10.64
N ASN A 171 3.73 -14.98 11.27
CA ASN A 171 4.73 -16.03 11.06
C ASN A 171 4.02 -17.39 10.95
N SER A 172 4.80 -18.46 10.76
CA SER A 172 4.25 -19.80 10.51
C SER A 172 3.53 -20.43 11.70
N THR A 173 3.57 -19.85 12.90
CA THR A 173 3.04 -20.46 14.13
C THR A 173 2.09 -19.58 14.94
N ASN A 174 1.93 -18.30 14.60
CA ASN A 174 1.23 -17.33 15.46
C ASN A 174 -0.18 -16.92 14.99
N LEU A 175 -0.77 -17.62 14.00
CA LEU A 175 -2.07 -17.24 13.46
C LEU A 175 -3.17 -17.25 14.53
N GLU A 176 -3.21 -18.28 15.37
CA GLU A 176 -4.19 -18.41 16.46
C GLU A 176 -3.98 -17.37 17.56
N ASP A 177 -2.72 -17.03 17.88
CA ASP A 177 -2.41 -15.92 18.79
C ASP A 177 -2.94 -14.58 18.24
N ILE A 178 -2.73 -14.32 16.94
CA ILE A 178 -3.26 -13.13 16.27
C ILE A 178 -4.78 -13.10 16.34
N HIS A 179 -5.47 -14.23 16.14
CA HIS A 179 -6.92 -14.30 16.28
C HIS A 179 -7.37 -13.90 17.69
N GLY A 180 -6.66 -14.34 18.73
CA GLY A 180 -6.93 -13.90 20.11
C GLY A 180 -6.74 -12.40 20.33
N TYR A 181 -5.71 -11.79 19.73
CA TYR A 181 -5.53 -10.33 19.79
C TYR A 181 -6.61 -9.60 19.01
N GLN A 182 -7.00 -10.11 17.84
CA GLN A 182 -8.09 -9.58 17.03
C GLN A 182 -9.42 -9.61 17.80
N ASP A 183 -9.76 -10.73 18.43
CA ASP A 183 -10.97 -10.90 19.24
C ASP A 183 -11.04 -9.93 20.42
N SER A 184 -9.87 -9.55 20.94
CA SER A 184 -9.74 -8.58 22.02
C SER A 184 -9.71 -7.12 21.52
N THR A 185 -9.67 -6.89 20.21
CA THR A 185 -9.62 -5.56 19.60
C THR A 185 -11.01 -5.14 19.14
N TYR A 186 -11.50 -3.99 19.59
CA TYR A 186 -12.82 -3.51 19.18
C TYR A 186 -12.88 -1.98 19.10
N LEU A 187 -13.85 -1.51 18.31
CA LEU A 187 -14.31 -0.11 18.29
C LEU A 187 -15.72 -0.02 18.86
N ARG A 188 -16.04 1.08 19.54
CA ARG A 188 -17.40 1.36 20.00
C ARG A 188 -17.69 2.85 20.07
N ASN A 189 -18.93 3.23 19.79
CA ASN A 189 -19.42 4.60 20.00
C ASN A 189 -19.43 4.96 21.49
N LEU A 190 -19.16 6.23 21.80
CA LEU A 190 -19.26 6.79 23.15
C LEU A 190 -20.54 7.60 23.32
N THR A 191 -21.48 7.07 24.12
CA THR A 191 -22.85 7.59 24.30
C THR A 191 -22.93 9.00 24.89
N ASN A 192 -21.92 9.43 25.66
CA ASN A 192 -21.84 10.78 26.26
C ASN A 192 -20.77 11.63 25.56
N SER A 193 -20.72 11.56 24.22
CA SER A 193 -19.78 12.35 23.42
C SER A 193 -20.02 13.86 23.58
N SER A 194 -18.93 14.64 23.47
CA SER A 194 -19.00 16.11 23.38
C SER A 194 -19.02 16.58 21.92
N ALA A 195 -19.32 15.69 20.97
CA ALA A 195 -19.37 15.99 19.53
C ALA A 195 -20.24 17.23 19.28
N GLY A 196 -19.61 18.30 18.81
CA GLY A 196 -20.25 19.57 18.47
C GLY A 196 -20.26 19.76 16.95
N LYS A 197 -21.40 20.27 16.44
CA LYS A 197 -21.78 20.43 15.02
C LYS A 197 -22.05 19.10 14.29
N VAL A 198 -23.33 18.81 14.08
CA VAL A 198 -23.83 17.63 13.37
C VAL A 198 -23.37 17.69 11.91
N SER A 199 -22.42 16.85 11.54
CA SER A 199 -22.07 16.57 10.14
C SER A 199 -22.97 15.45 9.61
N PRO A 200 -23.14 15.29 8.29
CA PRO A 200 -23.83 14.13 7.71
C PRO A 200 -23.20 12.82 8.21
N TYR A 201 -23.93 11.70 8.18
CA TYR A 201 -23.26 10.41 8.40
C TYR A 201 -22.36 10.09 7.19
N LEU A 202 -21.27 9.38 7.43
CA LEU A 202 -20.35 9.00 6.34
C LEU A 202 -21.06 8.17 5.26
N VAL A 203 -21.95 7.28 5.67
CA VAL A 203 -22.72 6.43 4.75
C VAL A 203 -23.51 7.27 3.75
N ASP A 204 -24.15 8.35 4.22
CA ASP A 204 -24.94 9.23 3.36
C ASP A 204 -24.05 9.94 2.33
N LEU A 205 -22.82 10.32 2.70
CA LEU A 205 -21.88 11.00 1.80
C LEU A 205 -21.37 10.08 0.68
N LEU A 206 -21.18 8.79 0.98
CA LEU A 206 -20.63 7.82 0.03
C LEU A 206 -21.68 7.16 -0.87
N GLU A 207 -22.97 7.27 -0.54
CA GLU A 207 -24.08 6.74 -1.36
C GLU A 207 -24.55 7.72 -2.46
N THR A 208 -24.25 9.01 -2.33
CA THR A 208 -24.86 10.08 -3.15
C THR A 208 -24.24 10.34 -4.53
N SER A 209 -23.46 9.43 -5.09
CA SER A 209 -22.75 9.69 -6.36
C SER A 209 -23.56 9.31 -7.61
N ASN A 210 -23.93 10.32 -8.40
CA ASN A 210 -24.45 10.14 -9.78
C ASN A 210 -23.36 10.38 -10.84
N SER A 211 -22.08 10.38 -10.44
CA SER A 211 -20.98 10.81 -11.31
C SER A 211 -20.80 9.85 -12.49
N VAL A 212 -20.62 10.40 -13.69
CA VAL A 212 -20.44 9.60 -14.92
C VAL A 212 -18.99 9.21 -15.20
N SER A 213 -18.03 9.76 -14.45
CA SER A 213 -16.61 9.41 -14.57
C SER A 213 -15.89 9.49 -13.22
N PRO A 214 -14.71 8.82 -13.06
CA PRO A 214 -13.92 8.92 -11.84
C PRO A 214 -13.48 10.36 -11.50
N ALA A 215 -13.23 11.19 -12.52
CA ALA A 215 -12.85 12.58 -12.31
C ALA A 215 -14.00 13.41 -11.74
N GLU A 216 -15.23 13.18 -12.23
CA GLU A 216 -16.43 13.82 -11.67
C GLU A 216 -16.66 13.33 -10.23
N ASN A 217 -16.51 12.03 -9.97
CA ASN A 217 -16.65 11.49 -8.62
C ASN A 217 -15.65 12.11 -7.63
N VAL A 218 -14.41 12.33 -8.05
CA VAL A 218 -13.42 13.04 -7.24
C VAL A 218 -13.88 14.47 -6.90
N LEU A 219 -14.46 15.20 -7.86
CA LEU A 219 -14.92 16.57 -7.64
C LEU A 219 -16.13 16.62 -6.69
N ASP A 220 -17.06 15.66 -6.83
CA ASP A 220 -18.21 15.51 -5.93
C ASP A 220 -17.75 15.16 -4.50
N LEU A 221 -16.83 14.19 -4.36
CA LEU A 221 -16.24 13.83 -3.07
C LEU A 221 -15.51 15.01 -2.42
N VAL A 222 -14.69 15.76 -3.18
CA VAL A 222 -14.00 16.94 -2.64
C VAL A 222 -15.00 17.98 -2.18
N ALA A 223 -16.06 18.23 -2.95
CA ALA A 223 -17.09 19.18 -2.56
C ALA A 223 -17.74 18.79 -1.24
N ALA A 224 -18.12 17.53 -1.09
CA ALA A 224 -18.76 16.99 0.09
C ALA A 224 -17.85 17.05 1.33
N PHE A 225 -16.61 16.55 1.22
CA PHE A 225 -15.68 16.50 2.36
C PHE A 225 -15.15 17.88 2.76
N ALA A 226 -14.85 18.77 1.79
CA ALA A 226 -14.33 20.10 2.08
C ALA A 226 -15.38 21.06 2.70
N ALA A 227 -16.66 20.71 2.66
CA ALA A 227 -17.71 21.43 3.37
C ALA A 227 -17.77 21.09 4.87
N ILE A 228 -17.14 19.97 5.27
CA ILE A 228 -17.18 19.41 6.62
C ILE A 228 -15.87 19.70 7.35
N ASP A 229 -14.74 19.34 6.72
CA ASP A 229 -13.43 19.38 7.34
C ASP A 229 -12.52 20.43 6.70
N GLU A 230 -11.67 21.07 7.53
CA GLU A 230 -10.60 21.93 7.03
C GLU A 230 -9.44 21.10 6.44
N PRO A 231 -8.66 21.66 5.50
CA PRO A 231 -7.44 21.00 5.03
C PRO A 231 -6.50 20.62 6.18
N PHE A 232 -5.82 19.48 6.03
CA PHE A 232 -4.86 18.97 7.01
C PHE A 232 -3.85 20.04 7.46
N VAL A 233 -3.23 20.72 6.49
CA VAL A 233 -2.37 21.89 6.69
C VAL A 233 -3.22 23.15 6.76
N THR A 234 -3.62 23.55 7.97
CA THR A 234 -4.54 24.68 8.20
C THR A 234 -4.02 26.00 7.63
N ALA A 235 -2.70 26.21 7.64
CA ALA A 235 -2.06 27.39 7.06
C ALA A 235 -2.27 27.53 5.53
N ASP A 236 -2.54 26.42 4.82
CA ASP A 236 -2.78 26.41 3.37
C ASP A 236 -4.27 26.46 3.00
N SER A 237 -5.16 26.62 3.99
CA SER A 237 -6.62 26.60 3.78
C SER A 237 -7.11 27.68 2.81
N GLY A 238 -6.44 28.84 2.78
CA GLY A 238 -6.75 29.91 1.83
C GLY A 238 -6.51 29.48 0.38
N THR A 239 -5.33 28.91 0.10
CA THR A 239 -4.95 28.38 -1.21
C THR A 239 -5.91 27.30 -1.67
N VAL A 240 -6.19 26.32 -0.81
CA VAL A 240 -7.10 25.22 -1.13
C VAL A 240 -8.48 25.78 -1.47
N ARG A 241 -9.05 26.63 -0.60
CA ARG A 241 -10.38 27.19 -0.81
C ARG A 241 -10.51 28.00 -2.10
N SER A 242 -9.51 28.82 -2.44
CA SER A 242 -9.53 29.60 -3.69
C SER A 242 -9.49 28.70 -4.93
N ASN A 243 -8.69 27.63 -4.92
CA ASN A 243 -8.66 26.67 -6.02
C ASN A 243 -9.96 25.87 -6.14
N LEU A 244 -10.54 25.42 -5.01
CA LEU A 244 -11.83 24.72 -5.02
C LEU A 244 -12.94 25.64 -5.54
N ALA A 245 -12.98 26.90 -5.11
CA ALA A 245 -13.95 27.88 -5.63
C ALA A 245 -13.79 28.09 -7.14
N ALA A 246 -12.55 28.21 -7.64
CA ALA A 246 -12.27 28.30 -9.08
C ALA A 246 -12.69 27.03 -9.85
N ALA A 247 -12.67 25.86 -9.22
CA ALA A 247 -13.16 24.60 -9.79
C ALA A 247 -14.70 24.48 -9.84
N GLY A 248 -15.45 25.49 -9.36
CA GLY A 248 -16.91 25.43 -9.24
C GLY A 248 -17.40 24.69 -8.00
N ILE A 249 -16.56 24.50 -6.98
CA ILE A 249 -16.93 23.85 -5.71
C ILE A 249 -17.35 24.90 -4.68
N SER A 250 -18.57 24.76 -4.17
CA SER A 250 -19.08 25.60 -3.09
C SER A 250 -20.18 24.91 -2.30
N GLN A 251 -20.28 25.19 -1.00
CA GLN A 251 -21.37 24.74 -0.13
C GLN A 251 -21.68 23.22 -0.17
N GLY A 252 -20.67 22.36 -0.33
CA GLY A 252 -20.87 20.91 -0.38
C GLY A 252 -21.23 20.36 -1.75
N SER A 253 -21.22 21.18 -2.80
CA SER A 253 -21.55 20.75 -4.16
C SER A 253 -20.54 21.24 -5.19
N TRP A 254 -20.29 20.41 -6.19
CA TRP A 254 -19.54 20.77 -7.38
C TRP A 254 -20.51 21.13 -8.51
N THR A 255 -20.21 22.22 -9.23
CA THR A 255 -20.93 22.59 -10.44
C THR A 255 -19.97 22.55 -11.62
N ARG A 256 -20.32 21.78 -12.66
CA ARG A 256 -19.55 21.73 -13.90
C ARG A 256 -19.55 23.09 -14.58
N LEU A 257 -18.35 23.58 -14.90
CA LEU A 257 -18.13 24.84 -15.61
C LEU A 257 -17.94 24.55 -17.11
N ASN A 258 -18.56 25.34 -17.97
CA ASN A 258 -18.58 25.11 -19.43
C ASN A 258 -17.21 25.32 -20.07
N GLU A 259 -16.40 26.21 -19.50
CA GLU A 259 -15.05 26.55 -19.92
C GLU A 259 -13.99 25.52 -19.55
N VAL A 260 -14.34 24.48 -18.78
CA VAL A 260 -13.40 23.46 -18.29
C VAL A 260 -13.39 22.24 -19.19
N ASP A 261 -12.22 21.90 -19.72
CA ASP A 261 -11.92 20.58 -20.27
C ASP A 261 -11.51 19.64 -19.14
N LEU A 262 -12.45 18.81 -18.68
CA LEU A 262 -12.24 17.89 -17.57
C LEU A 262 -11.19 16.81 -17.87
N VAL A 263 -11.10 16.36 -19.13
CA VAL A 263 -10.10 15.35 -19.54
C VAL A 263 -8.71 15.96 -19.42
N GLN A 264 -8.54 17.19 -19.90
CA GLN A 264 -7.28 17.90 -19.82
C GLN A 264 -6.92 18.29 -18.38
N ALA A 265 -7.88 18.69 -17.55
CA ALA A 265 -7.67 18.97 -16.12
C ALA A 265 -7.17 17.73 -15.38
N ASN A 266 -7.83 16.59 -15.62
CA ASN A 266 -7.46 15.30 -15.04
C ASN A 266 -6.08 14.83 -15.52
N LYS A 267 -5.76 15.03 -16.81
CA LYS A 267 -4.43 14.77 -17.35
C LYS A 267 -3.36 15.63 -16.65
N SER A 268 -3.63 16.93 -16.47
CA SER A 268 -2.71 17.84 -15.77
C SER A 268 -2.46 17.40 -14.32
N ALA A 269 -3.51 17.03 -13.58
CA ALA A 269 -3.41 16.49 -12.23
C ALA A 269 -2.53 15.24 -12.18
N ARG A 270 -2.81 14.24 -13.03
CA ARG A 270 -2.03 13.00 -13.13
C ARG A 270 -0.58 13.24 -13.51
N SER A 271 -0.32 14.09 -14.50
CA SER A 271 1.05 14.44 -14.89
C SER A 271 1.81 15.14 -13.76
N SER A 272 1.14 15.95 -12.93
CA SER A 272 1.77 16.53 -11.74
C SER A 272 2.12 15.49 -10.69
N ALA A 273 1.26 14.48 -10.49
CA ALA A 273 1.52 13.38 -9.56
C ALA A 273 2.73 12.54 -10.01
N VAL A 274 2.84 12.22 -11.31
CA VAL A 274 4.01 11.52 -11.88
C VAL A 274 5.29 12.31 -11.66
N ARG A 275 5.28 13.62 -11.95
CA ARG A 275 6.45 14.48 -11.72
C ARG A 275 6.84 14.51 -10.25
N ALA A 276 5.88 14.73 -9.36
CA ALA A 276 6.15 14.75 -7.92
C ALA A 276 6.69 13.42 -7.41
N ALA A 277 6.25 12.28 -7.97
CA ALA A 277 6.80 10.99 -7.60
C ALA A 277 8.26 10.80 -8.03
N VAL A 278 8.64 11.34 -9.20
CA VAL A 278 10.05 11.39 -9.64
C VAL A 278 10.85 12.34 -8.75
N ASP A 279 10.35 13.55 -8.52
CA ASP A 279 11.03 14.59 -7.75
C ASP A 279 11.25 14.15 -6.29
N GLU A 280 10.29 13.41 -5.72
CA GLU A 280 10.33 12.88 -4.36
C GLU A 280 10.88 11.45 -4.31
N THR A 281 11.79 11.08 -5.20
CA THR A 281 12.53 9.81 -5.13
C THR A 281 13.90 10.03 -4.50
N LEU A 282 14.20 9.26 -3.46
CA LEU A 282 15.53 9.14 -2.88
C LEU A 282 16.29 8.02 -3.58
N VAL A 283 17.33 8.38 -4.33
CA VAL A 283 18.28 7.43 -4.92
C VAL A 283 19.23 6.91 -3.84
N LEU A 284 19.38 5.59 -3.77
CA LEU A 284 20.24 4.87 -2.84
C LEU A 284 21.43 4.26 -3.59
N ASN A 285 22.35 3.61 -2.88
CA ASN A 285 23.47 2.91 -3.52
C ASN A 285 23.02 1.59 -4.19
N ASN A 286 23.89 1.02 -5.03
CA ASN A 286 23.70 -0.27 -5.70
C ASN A 286 22.44 -0.38 -6.57
N GLY A 287 21.99 0.74 -7.15
CA GLY A 287 20.84 0.79 -8.04
C GLY A 287 19.49 0.75 -7.33
N TRP A 288 19.46 0.95 -6.00
CA TRP A 288 18.21 1.03 -5.26
C TRP A 288 17.66 2.45 -5.23
N SER A 289 16.34 2.56 -5.08
CA SER A 289 15.67 3.82 -4.76
C SER A 289 14.49 3.58 -3.84
N GLN A 290 14.01 4.63 -3.20
CA GLN A 290 12.77 4.62 -2.44
C GLN A 290 12.09 5.99 -2.52
N PRO A 291 10.78 6.10 -2.24
CA PRO A 291 10.13 7.39 -2.15
C PRO A 291 10.65 8.16 -0.94
N ASN A 292 10.57 9.48 -0.99
CA ASN A 292 11.10 10.37 0.03
C ASN A 292 10.55 9.98 1.41
N PRO A 293 11.39 9.44 2.32
CA PRO A 293 10.93 8.93 3.60
C PRO A 293 10.39 10.03 4.51
N ASP A 294 10.81 11.29 4.29
CA ASP A 294 10.33 12.43 5.09
C ASP A 294 8.90 12.87 4.73
N LEU A 295 8.40 12.49 3.54
CA LEU A 295 7.04 12.81 3.08
C LEU A 295 6.09 11.61 3.11
N MET A 296 6.60 10.39 3.11
CA MET A 296 5.78 9.18 3.06
C MET A 296 4.79 9.13 4.24
N GLY A 297 3.51 8.92 3.95
CA GLY A 297 2.44 8.88 4.95
C GLY A 297 2.12 10.24 5.60
N PHE A 298 2.86 11.31 5.31
CA PHE A 298 2.64 12.64 5.89
C PHE A 298 3.08 13.75 4.91
N TYR A 299 2.21 14.09 3.98
CA TYR A 299 2.61 14.76 2.73
C TYR A 299 2.67 16.29 2.80
N GLY A 300 2.17 16.90 3.88
CA GLY A 300 2.06 18.35 3.99
C GLY A 300 1.23 18.96 2.84
N THR A 301 1.79 19.97 2.17
CA THR A 301 1.17 20.62 1.00
C THR A 301 1.56 19.99 -0.34
N ASN A 302 2.33 18.90 -0.34
CA ASN A 302 2.69 18.17 -1.57
C ASN A 302 1.53 17.29 -2.03
N TYR A 303 0.44 17.94 -2.47
CA TYR A 303 -0.78 17.26 -2.92
C TYR A 303 -0.56 16.39 -4.16
N ALA A 304 0.42 16.71 -4.99
CA ALA A 304 0.80 15.90 -6.15
C ALA A 304 1.42 14.58 -5.71
N PHE A 305 2.37 14.61 -4.78
CA PHE A 305 2.96 13.40 -4.22
C PHE A 305 1.94 12.59 -3.42
N ARG A 306 1.08 13.23 -2.64
CA ARG A 306 -0.05 12.58 -1.96
C ARG A 306 -0.96 11.84 -2.93
N MET A 307 -1.32 12.46 -4.06
CA MET A 307 -2.10 11.82 -5.13
C MET A 307 -1.37 10.62 -5.72
N ALA A 308 -0.05 10.76 -5.98
CA ALA A 308 0.75 9.67 -6.52
C ALA A 308 0.75 8.46 -5.57
N VAL A 309 1.05 8.69 -4.29
CA VAL A 309 1.05 7.63 -3.27
C VAL A 309 -0.32 7.01 -3.09
N ALA A 310 -1.41 7.80 -3.06
CA ALA A 310 -2.76 7.27 -2.94
C ALA A 310 -3.19 6.41 -4.15
N SER A 311 -2.60 6.65 -5.33
CA SER A 311 -2.88 5.88 -6.55
C SER A 311 -2.15 4.54 -6.58
N GLU A 312 -0.99 4.44 -5.92
CA GLU A 312 -0.12 3.24 -5.94
C GLU A 312 -0.20 2.41 -4.65
N GLY A 313 -0.34 3.08 -3.50
CA GLY A 313 -0.21 2.48 -2.17
C GLY A 313 -0.91 3.31 -1.10
N TYR A 314 -2.23 3.46 -1.21
CA TYR A 314 -3.07 4.16 -0.22
C TYR A 314 -2.84 3.59 1.20
N LEU A 315 -2.87 4.46 2.22
CA LEU A 315 -2.51 4.16 3.61
C LEU A 315 -1.03 3.76 3.82
N ALA A 316 -0.12 4.42 3.09
CA ALA A 316 1.31 4.31 3.30
C ALA A 316 1.73 4.69 4.74
N PHE A 317 2.73 3.98 5.26
CA PHE A 317 3.30 4.28 6.58
C PHE A 317 4.26 5.46 6.52
N ARG A 318 4.43 6.13 7.67
CA ARG A 318 5.57 7.01 7.89
C ARG A 318 6.87 6.21 8.08
N GLN A 319 8.00 6.84 7.78
CA GLN A 319 9.34 6.23 7.78
C GLN A 319 9.73 5.51 9.08
N GLU A 320 9.25 5.98 10.24
CA GLU A 320 9.55 5.36 11.53
C GLU A 320 8.95 3.95 11.66
N PHE A 321 7.93 3.62 10.87
CA PHE A 321 7.25 2.34 10.90
C PHE A 321 7.68 1.43 9.76
N ALA A 322 7.75 1.95 8.52
CA ALA A 322 8.20 1.16 7.38
C ALA A 322 8.86 1.97 6.26
N LEU A 323 9.74 1.30 5.51
CA LEU A 323 10.36 1.77 4.27
C LEU A 323 10.16 0.75 3.16
N TYR A 324 10.14 1.22 1.90
CA TYR A 324 9.79 0.42 0.71
C TYR A 324 10.78 0.57 -0.45
N PRO A 325 12.08 0.25 -0.28
CA PRO A 325 13.03 0.38 -1.37
C PRO A 325 12.84 -0.70 -2.44
N SER A 326 13.07 -0.33 -3.69
CA SER A 326 13.11 -1.22 -4.84
C SER A 326 14.39 -1.05 -5.64
N TRP A 327 14.81 -2.14 -6.28
CA TRP A 327 15.96 -2.14 -7.15
C TRP A 327 15.56 -1.69 -8.55
N VAL A 328 16.19 -0.62 -9.02
CA VAL A 328 15.91 0.01 -10.31
C VAL A 328 16.98 -0.44 -11.30
N ASN A 329 16.59 -1.18 -12.32
CA ASN A 329 17.46 -1.41 -13.48
C ASN A 329 17.25 -0.32 -14.55
N GLY A 330 17.26 0.96 -14.16
CA GLY A 330 17.00 2.08 -15.09
C GLY A 330 16.25 3.27 -14.49
N SER A 331 15.36 3.88 -15.28
CA SER A 331 14.48 4.98 -14.86
C SER A 331 13.09 4.45 -14.47
N GLY A 332 12.83 4.38 -13.17
CA GLY A 332 11.54 4.00 -12.59
C GLY A 332 11.16 4.96 -11.45
N VAL A 333 9.88 4.97 -11.09
CA VAL A 333 9.36 5.77 -9.99
C VAL A 333 9.20 4.85 -8.79
N ALA A 334 9.91 5.15 -7.71
CA ALA A 334 10.07 4.29 -6.54
C ALA A 334 8.78 4.03 -5.72
N LEU A 335 7.59 4.37 -6.23
CA LEU A 335 6.33 4.27 -5.50
C LEU A 335 5.74 2.85 -5.48
N ALA A 336 5.77 2.16 -6.61
CA ALA A 336 5.10 0.87 -6.79
C ALA A 336 6.08 -0.32 -6.83
N GLY A 337 7.34 -0.09 -6.50
CA GLY A 337 8.41 -1.04 -6.79
C GLY A 337 8.77 -1.04 -8.27
N ASP A 338 10.04 -0.84 -8.58
CA ASP A 338 10.50 -0.77 -9.97
C ASP A 338 10.32 -2.13 -10.67
N THR A 339 9.65 -2.09 -11.81
CA THR A 339 9.42 -3.27 -12.64
C THR A 339 10.67 -3.57 -13.47
N PHE A 340 11.02 -4.84 -13.56
CA PHE A 340 12.07 -5.34 -14.43
C PHE A 340 11.59 -6.60 -15.15
N ASN A 341 12.12 -6.82 -16.36
CA ASN A 341 11.89 -8.06 -17.08
C ASN A 341 12.88 -9.14 -16.60
N LEU A 342 12.35 -10.34 -16.32
CA LEU A 342 13.11 -11.56 -15.98
C LEU A 342 13.00 -12.53 -17.16
N GLY A 343 14.13 -12.92 -17.76
CA GLY A 343 14.15 -13.88 -18.86
C GLY A 343 13.78 -15.32 -18.45
N PRO A 344 13.31 -16.17 -19.39
CA PRO A 344 12.91 -17.56 -19.13
C PRO A 344 14.03 -18.47 -18.62
N ASP A 345 15.29 -18.12 -18.86
CA ASP A 345 16.48 -18.84 -18.38
C ASP A 345 17.45 -17.88 -17.66
N GLU A 346 16.90 -16.84 -17.02
CA GLU A 346 17.64 -15.84 -16.27
C GLU A 346 17.40 -16.01 -14.76
N SER A 347 18.37 -15.57 -13.96
CA SER A 347 18.22 -15.34 -12.54
C SER A 347 18.80 -13.99 -12.13
N LEU A 348 18.22 -13.43 -11.06
CA LEU A 348 18.78 -12.30 -10.33
C LEU A 348 19.27 -12.77 -8.97
N LEU A 349 20.47 -12.34 -8.59
CA LEU A 349 21.07 -12.63 -7.31
C LEU A 349 21.20 -11.36 -6.47
N TYR A 350 20.43 -11.30 -5.39
CA TYR A 350 20.42 -10.18 -4.45
C TYR A 350 21.41 -10.51 -3.32
N THR A 351 22.59 -9.89 -3.35
CA THR A 351 23.66 -10.13 -2.38
C THR A 351 23.62 -9.08 -1.28
N PHE A 352 23.21 -9.50 -0.08
CA PHE A 352 23.17 -8.67 1.11
C PHE A 352 24.55 -8.60 1.75
N SER A 353 24.94 -7.39 2.16
CA SER A 353 26.22 -7.13 2.86
C SER A 353 26.25 -7.68 4.29
N GLY A 354 25.09 -8.06 4.83
CA GLY A 354 24.88 -8.50 6.20
C GLY A 354 23.39 -8.43 6.54
N LYS A 355 23.05 -8.80 7.78
CA LYS A 355 21.69 -8.63 8.31
C LYS A 355 21.29 -7.15 8.23
N PRO A 356 20.09 -6.81 7.72
CA PRO A 356 19.61 -5.44 7.67
C PRO A 356 19.60 -4.80 9.06
N PRO A 357 20.05 -3.53 9.22
CA PRO A 357 20.11 -2.88 10.52
C PRO A 357 18.71 -2.38 10.92
N LEU A 358 18.01 -3.19 11.71
CA LEU A 358 16.66 -2.92 12.23
C LEU A 358 16.72 -2.63 13.74
N ASN A 359 15.72 -1.93 14.26
CA ASN A 359 15.55 -1.80 15.71
C ASN A 359 15.15 -3.17 16.30
N ALA A 360 15.19 -3.31 17.63
CA ALA A 360 15.03 -4.59 18.33
C ALA A 360 13.76 -5.37 17.96
N GLU A 361 12.71 -4.67 17.53
CA GLU A 361 11.40 -5.24 17.18
C GLU A 361 11.03 -5.06 15.69
N GLY A 362 12.04 -4.71 14.89
CA GLY A 362 11.90 -4.60 13.45
C GLY A 362 11.97 -5.94 12.76
N PHE A 363 11.46 -5.97 11.53
CA PHE A 363 11.50 -7.15 10.67
C PHE A 363 11.62 -6.74 9.22
N TRP A 364 11.88 -7.69 8.33
CA TRP A 364 11.99 -7.37 6.91
C TRP A 364 11.50 -8.48 6.01
N SER A 365 11.23 -8.10 4.76
CA SER A 365 10.96 -9.04 3.68
C SER A 365 11.37 -8.46 2.33
N ILE A 366 11.56 -9.34 1.35
CA ILE A 366 11.48 -9.05 -0.07
C ILE A 366 10.30 -9.82 -0.64
N THR A 367 9.42 -9.15 -1.39
CA THR A 367 8.21 -9.75 -1.97
C THR A 367 8.15 -9.54 -3.47
N GLY A 368 7.81 -10.59 -4.21
CA GLY A 368 7.69 -10.56 -5.67
C GLY A 368 6.25 -10.29 -6.12
N TYR A 369 6.10 -9.44 -7.14
CA TYR A 369 4.81 -9.10 -7.75
C TYR A 369 4.86 -9.17 -9.27
N GLU A 370 3.79 -9.67 -9.87
CA GLU A 370 3.49 -9.54 -11.30
C GLU A 370 2.36 -8.53 -11.43
N GLY A 371 2.65 -7.38 -12.06
CA GLY A 371 1.80 -6.19 -11.95
C GLY A 371 1.59 -5.80 -10.48
N ASP A 372 0.31 -5.77 -10.07
CA ASP A 372 -0.13 -5.33 -8.75
C ASP A 372 -0.29 -6.48 -7.72
N TYR A 373 -0.09 -7.73 -8.12
CA TYR A 373 -0.47 -8.90 -7.32
C TYR A 373 0.67 -9.90 -7.13
N LEU A 374 0.52 -10.74 -6.10
CA LEU A 374 1.51 -11.74 -5.72
C LEU A 374 1.67 -12.78 -6.83
N ILE A 375 2.90 -13.24 -7.05
CA ILE A 375 3.21 -14.20 -8.10
C ILE A 375 2.78 -15.61 -7.67
N PRO A 376 1.80 -16.24 -8.33
CA PRO A 376 1.41 -17.61 -8.02
C PRO A 376 2.58 -18.56 -8.30
N ASN A 377 2.89 -19.44 -7.35
CA ASN A 377 3.97 -20.40 -7.49
C ASN A 377 3.69 -21.70 -6.73
N PRO A 378 4.23 -22.85 -7.18
CA PRO A 378 3.96 -24.16 -6.56
C PRO A 378 4.34 -24.26 -5.08
N GLN A 379 5.30 -23.45 -4.62
CA GLN A 379 5.79 -23.44 -3.25
C GLN A 379 4.93 -22.55 -2.33
N SER A 380 4.01 -21.75 -2.89
CA SER A 380 3.26 -20.71 -2.18
C SER A 380 4.17 -19.70 -1.46
N THR A 381 5.41 -19.51 -1.94
CA THR A 381 6.39 -18.58 -1.39
C THR A 381 6.32 -17.27 -2.17
N CYS A 382 5.67 -16.26 -1.62
CA CYS A 382 5.58 -14.94 -2.27
C CYS A 382 6.57 -13.92 -1.69
N ALA A 383 7.17 -14.21 -0.52
CA ALA A 383 8.16 -13.38 0.12
C ALA A 383 9.22 -14.20 0.85
N LEU A 384 10.40 -13.61 0.99
CA LEU A 384 11.48 -14.11 1.85
C LEU A 384 11.92 -13.01 2.82
N GLY A 385 12.30 -13.36 4.04
CA GLY A 385 12.75 -12.39 5.03
C GLY A 385 13.28 -13.01 6.30
N ASP A 386 13.29 -12.24 7.39
CA ASP A 386 13.80 -12.67 8.70
C ASP A 386 12.96 -13.76 9.39
N ARG A 387 11.77 -14.04 8.84
CA ARG A 387 10.87 -15.12 9.26
C ARG A 387 10.98 -16.38 8.40
N SER A 388 11.77 -16.33 7.33
CA SER A 388 11.99 -17.45 6.41
C SER A 388 13.17 -18.31 6.87
N ASN A 389 13.26 -19.55 6.37
CA ASN A 389 14.38 -20.46 6.66
C ASN A 389 15.65 -20.14 5.84
N ILE A 390 15.92 -18.87 5.55
CA ILE A 390 17.06 -18.45 4.72
C ILE A 390 18.41 -18.80 5.38
N THR A 391 19.38 -19.18 4.56
CA THR A 391 20.69 -19.70 5.00
C THR A 391 21.86 -18.88 4.44
N TYR A 392 22.98 -18.92 5.14
CA TYR A 392 24.28 -18.50 4.64
C TYR A 392 24.80 -19.52 3.59
N PRO A 393 25.88 -19.18 2.85
CA PRO A 393 26.48 -20.10 1.87
C PRO A 393 26.96 -21.44 2.44
N ASP A 394 27.28 -21.50 3.74
CA ASP A 394 27.67 -22.75 4.43
C ASP A 394 26.46 -23.64 4.83
N GLY A 395 25.24 -23.19 4.55
CA GLY A 395 23.99 -23.88 4.89
C GLY A 395 23.46 -23.60 6.30
N SER A 396 24.18 -22.82 7.12
CA SER A 396 23.70 -22.42 8.44
C SER A 396 22.56 -21.40 8.32
N ARG A 397 21.59 -21.42 9.24
CA ARG A 397 20.44 -20.50 9.20
C ARG A 397 20.84 -19.10 9.60
N ILE A 398 20.37 -18.10 8.85
CA ILE A 398 20.61 -16.68 9.16
C ILE A 398 19.84 -16.26 10.42
N TYR A 399 18.60 -16.75 10.51
CA TYR A 399 17.70 -16.51 11.64
C TYR A 399 17.30 -17.86 12.25
N SER A 400 17.35 -17.95 13.58
CA SER A 400 16.93 -19.15 14.30
C SER A 400 15.42 -19.36 14.22
N SER A 401 14.99 -20.61 14.04
CA SER A 401 13.57 -20.97 14.09
C SER A 401 12.96 -20.58 15.42
N GLY A 402 11.87 -19.83 15.41
CA GLY A 402 11.18 -19.42 16.64
C GLY A 402 11.91 -18.35 17.46
N ALA A 403 12.93 -17.69 16.92
CA ALA A 403 13.50 -16.52 17.56
C ALA A 403 12.46 -15.40 17.63
N ARG A 404 11.90 -15.23 18.84
CA ARG A 404 11.30 -13.98 19.32
C ARG A 404 12.26 -12.83 19.00
N SER A 405 11.76 -11.65 18.67
CA SER A 405 12.56 -10.56 18.07
C SER A 405 13.90 -10.29 18.80
N ARG A 406 13.90 -10.35 20.14
CA ARG A 406 15.10 -10.21 21.00
C ARG A 406 16.20 -11.26 20.79
N SER A 407 15.89 -12.43 20.23
CA SER A 407 16.87 -13.48 19.89
C SER A 407 17.36 -13.40 18.44
N ARG A 408 16.77 -12.54 17.59
CA ARG A 408 17.25 -12.30 16.21
C ARG A 408 18.52 -11.44 16.18
N SER A 409 18.86 -10.82 17.30
CA SER A 409 20.06 -9.99 17.51
C SER A 409 21.33 -10.78 17.83
N ASN A 410 21.41 -12.09 17.52
CA ASN A 410 22.67 -12.80 17.66
C ASN A 410 23.67 -12.23 16.64
N ASN A 411 24.53 -11.34 17.14
CA ASN A 411 25.39 -10.45 16.36
C ASN A 411 26.69 -11.09 15.89
N SER A 412 26.96 -12.36 16.25
CA SER A 412 28.22 -13.01 15.89
C SER A 412 28.47 -13.08 14.38
N MET A 413 27.40 -13.09 13.57
CA MET A 413 27.44 -13.16 12.10
C MET A 413 26.61 -12.05 11.44
N SER A 414 26.44 -10.89 12.11
CA SER A 414 25.61 -9.79 11.57
C SER A 414 26.14 -9.24 10.24
N ASN A 415 27.45 -9.34 10.02
CA ASN A 415 28.15 -8.79 8.85
C ASN A 415 28.46 -9.86 7.79
N GLU A 416 27.98 -11.09 7.98
CA GLU A 416 28.18 -12.15 6.99
C GLU A 416 27.21 -11.98 5.83
N GLN A 417 27.74 -12.11 4.61
CA GLN A 417 26.96 -11.98 3.40
C GLN A 417 26.04 -13.18 3.21
N PHE A 418 24.85 -12.90 2.69
CA PHE A 418 23.93 -13.92 2.23
C PHE A 418 23.23 -13.45 0.95
N GLN A 419 22.57 -14.39 0.28
CA GLN A 419 22.00 -14.13 -1.03
C GLN A 419 20.55 -14.59 -1.11
N ILE A 420 19.73 -13.82 -1.82
CA ILE A 420 18.40 -14.22 -2.26
C ILE A 420 18.43 -14.40 -3.77
N LEU A 421 17.92 -15.53 -4.23
CA LEU A 421 17.80 -15.88 -5.64
C LEU A 421 16.39 -15.57 -6.13
N ILE A 422 16.26 -14.87 -7.25
CA ILE A 422 15.02 -14.72 -8.00
C ILE A 422 15.20 -15.38 -9.37
N GLN A 423 14.35 -16.34 -9.72
CA GLN A 423 14.30 -16.98 -11.03
C GLN A 423 12.89 -17.54 -11.30
N PRO A 424 12.51 -17.80 -12.57
CA PRO A 424 11.17 -18.26 -12.93
C PRO A 424 10.70 -19.48 -12.11
N ALA A 425 9.44 -19.50 -11.70
CA ALA A 425 8.89 -20.54 -10.82
C ALA A 425 8.96 -21.97 -11.41
N ASP A 426 8.98 -22.10 -12.74
CA ASP A 426 9.13 -23.34 -13.49
C ASP A 426 10.59 -23.77 -13.70
N VAL A 427 11.55 -22.96 -13.29
CA VAL A 427 12.98 -23.30 -13.26
C VAL A 427 13.38 -23.53 -11.80
N VAL A 428 13.28 -24.77 -11.33
CA VAL A 428 13.63 -25.11 -9.94
C VAL A 428 15.16 -25.09 -9.76
N PRO A 429 15.71 -24.30 -8.83
CA PRO A 429 17.15 -24.24 -8.60
C PRO A 429 17.65 -25.50 -7.85
N PRO A 430 18.97 -25.71 -7.80
CA PRO A 430 19.58 -26.75 -6.98
C PRO A 430 19.14 -26.68 -5.50
N ALA A 431 19.17 -27.82 -4.81
CA ALA A 431 18.63 -27.95 -3.45
C ALA A 431 19.26 -26.98 -2.42
N ASN A 432 20.50 -26.53 -2.64
CA ASN A 432 21.15 -25.55 -1.75
C ASN A 432 20.54 -24.14 -1.87
N TRP A 433 19.72 -23.86 -2.89
CA TRP A 433 19.08 -22.56 -3.10
C TRP A 433 17.63 -22.51 -2.65
N THR A 434 16.96 -23.65 -2.43
CA THR A 434 15.50 -23.69 -2.27
C THR A 434 15.00 -22.87 -1.08
N SER A 435 15.81 -22.73 -0.02
CA SER A 435 15.49 -21.90 1.15
C SER A 435 15.65 -20.40 0.90
N ASN A 436 16.47 -20.02 -0.09
CA ASN A 436 16.83 -18.64 -0.43
C ASN A 436 16.23 -18.21 -1.78
N TRP A 437 15.30 -19.00 -2.33
CA TRP A 437 14.71 -18.76 -3.65
C TRP A 437 13.32 -18.13 -3.53
N LEU A 438 13.16 -16.96 -4.15
CA LEU A 438 11.90 -16.29 -4.37
C LEU A 438 11.45 -16.54 -5.83
N PRO A 439 10.40 -17.33 -6.06
CA PRO A 439 9.92 -17.64 -7.42
C PRO A 439 9.41 -16.39 -8.17
N GLY A 440 9.86 -16.22 -9.42
CA GLY A 440 9.31 -15.25 -10.38
C GLY A 440 8.21 -15.86 -11.27
N PRO A 441 7.68 -15.12 -12.25
CA PRO A 441 6.64 -15.62 -13.15
C PRO A 441 7.10 -16.86 -13.94
N VAL A 442 6.17 -17.76 -14.24
CA VAL A 442 6.44 -18.97 -15.04
C VAL A 442 6.87 -18.57 -16.45
N GLY A 443 8.01 -19.08 -16.92
CA GLY A 443 8.60 -18.70 -18.20
C GLY A 443 9.25 -17.31 -18.21
N GLY A 444 9.42 -16.68 -17.05
CA GLY A 444 9.86 -15.30 -16.95
C GLY A 444 8.76 -14.30 -17.26
N GLY A 445 9.09 -13.01 -17.28
CA GLY A 445 8.12 -11.93 -17.49
C GLY A 445 8.47 -10.66 -16.73
N ASP A 446 7.56 -9.69 -16.80
CA ASP A 446 7.68 -8.45 -16.05
C ASP A 446 7.29 -8.69 -14.59
N MET A 447 8.18 -8.35 -13.68
CA MET A 447 7.94 -8.44 -12.25
C MET A 447 8.59 -7.28 -11.51
N SER A 448 8.18 -7.09 -10.26
CA SER A 448 8.87 -6.21 -9.32
C SER A 448 9.20 -6.98 -8.05
N ALA A 449 10.29 -6.58 -7.39
CA ALA A 449 10.69 -7.12 -6.09
C ALA A 449 10.83 -5.96 -5.11
N LEU A 450 9.96 -5.93 -4.10
CA LEU A 450 9.87 -4.84 -3.13
C LEU A 450 10.48 -5.27 -1.80
N LEU A 451 11.48 -4.54 -1.32
CA LEU A 451 11.95 -4.68 0.05
C LEU A 451 11.01 -3.94 0.99
N ARG A 452 10.74 -4.54 2.14
CA ARG A 452 10.02 -3.91 3.25
C ARG A 452 10.92 -3.93 4.47
N TRP A 453 11.21 -2.75 5.01
CA TRP A 453 11.92 -2.60 6.27
C TRP A 453 10.94 -2.11 7.32
N TYR A 454 10.69 -2.86 8.38
CA TYR A 454 9.85 -2.44 9.49
C TYR A 454 10.70 -2.06 10.69
N SER A 455 10.41 -0.92 11.31
CA SER A 455 11.22 -0.33 12.39
C SER A 455 12.71 -0.27 12.03
N ALA A 456 13.01 0.42 10.91
CA ALA A 456 14.35 0.52 10.37
C ALA A 456 15.26 1.43 11.21
N GLN A 457 16.56 1.14 11.28
CA GLN A 457 17.54 2.09 11.80
C GLN A 457 17.81 3.21 10.79
N ARG A 458 18.36 4.33 11.26
CA ARG A 458 18.60 5.54 10.44
C ARG A 458 19.43 5.27 9.18
N SER A 459 20.33 4.29 9.20
CA SER A 459 21.18 3.93 8.04
C SER A 459 20.40 3.39 6.84
N LEU A 460 19.27 2.71 7.06
CA LEU A 460 18.36 2.29 5.98
C LEU A 460 17.55 3.47 5.42
N VAL A 461 17.23 4.44 6.28
CA VAL A 461 16.45 5.63 5.89
C VAL A 461 17.26 6.57 5.01
N ASN A 462 18.50 6.89 5.42
CA ASN A 462 19.33 7.89 4.75
C ASN A 462 20.26 7.33 3.65
N GLY A 463 20.22 6.01 3.41
CA GLY A 463 21.02 5.35 2.38
C GLY A 463 22.48 5.07 2.74
N SER A 464 22.90 5.23 4.01
CA SER A 464 24.26 4.88 4.42
C SER A 464 24.50 3.37 4.58
N TYR A 465 23.43 2.58 4.69
CA TYR A 465 23.49 1.13 4.57
C TYR A 465 23.90 0.72 3.14
N ALA A 466 24.80 -0.25 3.00
CA ALA A 466 25.13 -0.85 1.71
C ALA A 466 24.00 -1.78 1.26
N TYR A 467 23.10 -1.25 0.43
CA TYR A 467 21.96 -1.97 -0.13
C TYR A 467 22.41 -3.18 -0.95
N PRO A 468 21.56 -4.22 -1.11
CA PRO A 468 21.99 -5.45 -1.77
C PRO A 468 22.53 -5.21 -3.18
N VAL A 469 23.66 -5.83 -3.53
CA VAL A 469 24.14 -5.82 -4.91
C VAL A 469 23.32 -6.82 -5.70
N VAL A 470 22.72 -6.38 -6.82
CA VAL A 470 21.90 -7.23 -7.68
C VAL A 470 22.65 -7.54 -8.97
N THR A 471 22.85 -8.82 -9.25
CA THR A 471 23.48 -9.29 -10.51
C THR A 471 22.53 -10.16 -11.30
N ARG A 472 22.60 -10.07 -12.63
CA ARG A 472 21.88 -10.93 -13.58
C ARG A 472 22.80 -12.01 -14.11
N GLN A 473 22.31 -13.23 -14.24
CA GLN A 473 23.04 -14.38 -14.79
C GLN A 473 22.08 -15.44 -15.32
N PHE A 474 22.59 -16.52 -15.92
CA PHE A 474 21.76 -17.67 -16.30
C PHE A 474 21.10 -18.31 -15.08
N ALA A 475 19.92 -18.90 -15.26
CA ALA A 475 19.20 -19.56 -14.18
C ALA A 475 20.01 -20.72 -13.60
N PHE A 476 19.97 -20.87 -12.28
CA PHE A 476 20.64 -22.00 -11.63
C PHE A 476 19.85 -23.27 -11.89
N ARG A 477 20.54 -24.30 -12.39
CA ARG A 477 19.99 -25.63 -12.66
C ARG A 477 20.90 -26.70 -12.09
N ASN A 478 20.35 -27.86 -11.75
CA ASN A 478 21.16 -29.03 -11.43
C ASN A 478 21.98 -29.42 -12.68
N GLN A 479 23.29 -29.67 -12.53
CA GLN A 479 24.19 -29.97 -13.66
C GLN A 479 23.81 -31.20 -14.49
N ASN A 480 22.79 -31.98 -14.09
CA ASN A 480 22.27 -33.13 -14.84
C ASN A 480 21.06 -32.82 -15.74
N SER A 481 20.59 -31.57 -15.83
CA SER A 481 19.63 -31.17 -16.87
C SER A 481 20.37 -30.55 -18.06
N THR A 482 21.16 -31.35 -18.76
CA THR A 482 21.63 -30.98 -20.10
C THR A 482 20.43 -30.92 -21.03
N GLY A 483 19.84 -29.73 -21.18
CA GLY A 483 19.04 -29.40 -22.34
C GLY A 483 19.96 -29.47 -23.54
N THR A 484 19.75 -30.47 -24.40
CA THR A 484 20.33 -30.55 -25.74
C THR A 484 20.10 -29.21 -26.44
N SER A 485 21.19 -28.47 -26.66
CA SER A 485 21.23 -27.39 -27.64
C SER A 485 20.86 -28.01 -28.99
N GLY A 486 19.65 -27.71 -29.46
CA GLY A 486 19.16 -28.13 -30.76
C GLY A 486 19.87 -27.36 -31.85
N ASN A 487 20.76 -28.04 -32.57
CA ASN A 487 21.06 -27.70 -33.96
C ASN A 487 21.26 -29.02 -34.72
N GLY A 488 20.26 -29.43 -35.48
CA GLY A 488 20.32 -30.67 -36.25
C GLY A 488 18.96 -31.26 -36.56
N THR A 489 18.38 -30.78 -37.66
CA THR A 489 17.36 -31.39 -38.51
C THR A 489 17.02 -32.86 -38.22
N VAL A 490 15.78 -33.15 -37.82
CA VAL A 490 15.22 -34.50 -37.89
C VAL A 490 13.98 -34.49 -38.78
N ILE A 491 14.12 -35.27 -39.85
CA ILE A 491 13.18 -35.56 -40.91
C ILE A 491 11.92 -36.23 -40.32
N THR A 492 10.75 -35.74 -40.72
CA THR A 492 9.46 -36.37 -40.47
C THR A 492 9.37 -37.71 -41.20
N THR A 493 9.18 -38.80 -40.46
CA THR A 493 8.51 -39.99 -40.97
C THR A 493 7.56 -40.52 -39.90
N GLY A 494 6.29 -40.66 -40.27
CA GLY A 494 5.23 -41.14 -39.39
C GLY A 494 5.22 -42.65 -39.28
N ALA A 495 4.74 -43.15 -38.14
CA ALA A 495 4.06 -44.43 -38.06
C ALA A 495 3.17 -44.46 -36.81
N ASN A 496 1.89 -44.75 -37.04
CA ASN A 496 0.92 -45.17 -36.02
C ASN A 496 1.47 -46.35 -35.20
N SER A 497 1.34 -46.28 -33.88
CA SER A 497 1.02 -47.48 -33.09
C SER A 497 0.29 -47.10 -31.81
N THR A 498 -0.96 -47.57 -31.73
CA THR A 498 -1.71 -47.75 -30.50
C THR A 498 -1.15 -48.94 -29.74
N SER A 499 -0.83 -48.79 -28.45
CA SER A 499 -0.90 -49.91 -27.52
C SER A 499 -1.21 -49.45 -26.09
N THR A 500 -2.16 -50.18 -25.53
CA THR A 500 -2.77 -50.14 -24.20
C THR A 500 -1.83 -50.69 -23.13
N CYS A 501 -1.84 -50.08 -21.94
CA CYS A 501 -1.41 -50.73 -20.70
C CYS A 501 -2.50 -50.62 -19.63
N THR A 502 -2.94 -51.79 -19.18
CA THR A 502 -3.91 -52.11 -18.12
C THR A 502 -3.22 -52.39 -16.79
N GLY A 503 -3.75 -51.86 -15.67
CA GLY A 503 -3.54 -52.29 -14.27
C GLY A 503 -2.23 -51.82 -13.61
N SER A 504 -2.15 -51.38 -12.34
CA SER A 504 -3.00 -51.60 -11.16
C SER A 504 -2.89 -50.42 -10.18
N ALA A 505 -3.98 -50.19 -9.45
CA ALA A 505 -4.22 -49.12 -8.48
C ALA A 505 -3.47 -49.29 -7.15
N ASN A 506 -2.96 -48.18 -6.59
CA ASN A 506 -3.15 -47.75 -5.19
C ASN A 506 -2.20 -46.60 -4.80
N THR A 507 -2.66 -45.35 -4.96
CA THR A 507 -2.67 -44.31 -3.90
C THR A 507 -3.44 -43.10 -4.41
N ARG A 508 -4.41 -42.66 -3.60
CA ARG A 508 -5.38 -41.61 -3.93
C ARG A 508 -4.73 -40.23 -3.91
N CYS A 509 -4.76 -39.53 -5.04
CA CYS A 509 -4.91 -38.08 -5.10
C CYS A 509 -6.37 -37.81 -5.54
N PRO A 510 -7.16 -36.98 -4.84
CA PRO A 510 -8.35 -36.41 -5.44
C PRO A 510 -8.05 -34.93 -5.73
N TYR A 511 -7.57 -34.64 -6.94
CA TYR A 511 -7.97 -33.39 -7.59
C TYR A 511 -9.25 -33.71 -8.35
N ALA A 512 -10.37 -33.35 -7.75
CA ALA A 512 -11.64 -33.29 -8.46
C ALA A 512 -11.56 -32.17 -9.50
N THR A 513 -11.61 -32.56 -10.76
CA THR A 513 -11.99 -31.68 -11.85
C THR A 513 -13.46 -31.29 -11.67
N ALA A 514 -13.71 -30.04 -11.34
CA ALA A 514 -15.01 -29.42 -11.53
C ALA A 514 -14.98 -28.61 -12.83
N THR A 515 -15.42 -29.25 -13.91
CA THR A 515 -15.88 -28.58 -15.13
C THR A 515 -17.33 -28.16 -14.95
N SER A 516 -17.63 -26.86 -14.87
CA SER A 516 -18.68 -26.26 -15.71
C SER A 516 -18.75 -24.74 -15.62
N PRO A 517 -19.24 -24.06 -16.67
CA PRO A 517 -19.06 -22.64 -16.94
C PRO A 517 -20.31 -21.83 -16.62
N VAL A 518 -20.19 -20.78 -15.80
CA VAL A 518 -21.00 -19.55 -15.93
C VAL A 518 -20.16 -18.40 -15.38
N PRO A 519 -19.96 -17.30 -16.12
CA PRO A 519 -19.22 -16.15 -15.64
C PRO A 519 -20.04 -15.41 -14.59
N TYR A 520 -19.56 -15.37 -13.35
CA TYR A 520 -20.07 -14.43 -12.37
C TYR A 520 -19.54 -13.04 -12.73
N THR A 521 -20.42 -12.14 -13.17
CA THR A 521 -20.15 -10.72 -13.37
C THR A 521 -20.07 -10.03 -12.00
N GLY A 522 -19.07 -10.40 -11.21
CA GLY A 522 -18.60 -9.54 -10.12
C GLY A 522 -17.80 -8.42 -10.75
N LEU A 523 -18.08 -7.18 -10.35
CA LEU A 523 -17.42 -5.95 -10.78
C LEU A 523 -15.91 -6.04 -10.48
N ALA A 524 -15.19 -6.72 -11.37
CA ALA A 524 -13.75 -6.68 -11.44
C ALA A 524 -13.36 -5.23 -11.62
N ALA A 525 -12.35 -4.83 -10.84
CA ALA A 525 -11.60 -3.61 -11.05
C ALA A 525 -11.47 -3.36 -12.55
N GLN A 526 -12.10 -2.30 -13.04
CA GLN A 526 -11.53 -1.63 -14.21
C GLN A 526 -10.16 -1.17 -13.73
N SER A 527 -9.16 -2.02 -14.00
CA SER A 527 -7.77 -1.62 -14.06
C SER A 527 -7.76 -0.36 -14.91
N TYR A 528 -7.61 0.80 -14.26
CA TYR A 528 -7.31 2.01 -14.99
C TYR A 528 -6.04 1.72 -15.77
N ALA A 529 -5.96 2.23 -17.00
CA ALA A 529 -4.70 2.24 -17.72
C ALA A 529 -3.62 2.70 -16.73
N PRO A 530 -2.52 1.93 -16.56
CA PRO A 530 -1.43 2.33 -15.68
C PRO A 530 -1.05 3.77 -16.02
N LEU A 531 -0.52 4.51 -15.04
CA LEU A 531 0.27 5.71 -15.37
C LEU A 531 1.15 5.32 -16.56
N LEU A 532 0.93 6.01 -17.69
CA LEU A 532 1.38 5.63 -19.04
C LEU A 532 2.64 4.75 -19.01
N SER A 533 2.62 3.60 -19.71
CA SER A 533 3.78 2.72 -19.81
C SER A 533 5.05 3.56 -20.03
N SER A 534 6.12 3.24 -19.31
CA SER A 534 7.40 3.96 -19.31
C SER A 534 7.94 4.30 -20.71
N THR A 535 7.54 3.53 -21.73
CA THR A 535 7.79 3.78 -23.16
C THR A 535 7.11 5.04 -23.73
N ALA A 536 5.93 5.43 -23.24
CA ALA A 536 5.24 6.65 -23.63
C ALA A 536 5.77 7.91 -22.91
N LEU A 537 6.46 7.74 -21.76
CA LEU A 537 7.16 8.83 -21.06
C LEU A 537 8.34 9.36 -21.88
N ILE A 538 9.03 8.49 -22.62
CA ILE A 538 10.22 8.84 -23.43
C ILE A 538 9.84 9.69 -24.64
N ALA A 539 8.70 9.43 -25.29
CA ALA A 539 8.26 10.23 -26.44
C ALA A 539 7.88 11.68 -26.04
N ALA A 540 7.43 11.90 -24.81
CA ALA A 540 7.11 13.25 -24.32
C ALA A 540 8.35 14.03 -23.84
N LEU A 541 9.39 13.34 -23.35
CA LEU A 541 10.61 13.99 -22.83
C LEU A 541 11.64 14.30 -23.92
N VAL A 542 11.75 13.46 -24.97
CA VAL A 542 12.70 13.68 -26.08
C VAL A 542 12.31 14.87 -26.98
N ILE A 543 11.04 15.28 -26.98
CA ILE A 543 10.58 16.45 -27.75
C ILE A 543 10.88 17.77 -27.02
N TYR A 544 11.09 17.77 -25.70
CA TYR A 544 11.33 18.99 -24.91
C TYR A 544 12.80 19.38 -24.75
N THR A 545 13.74 18.52 -25.17
CA THR A 545 15.18 18.85 -25.20
C THR A 545 15.69 19.21 -26.60
N ALA A 546 14.80 19.34 -27.59
CA ALA A 546 15.14 19.65 -28.97
C ALA A 546 14.43 20.90 -29.55
N LEU A 547 13.88 21.77 -28.69
CA LEU A 547 13.37 23.10 -29.07
C LEU A 547 13.81 24.17 -28.06
#